data_AF-A0A662IRZ4-F1
#
_entry.id   AF-A0A662IRZ4-F1
#
_cell.length_a   1.000
_cell.length_b   1.000
_cell.length_c   1.000
_cell.angle_alpha   90.00
_cell.angle_beta   90.00
_cell.angle_gamma   90.00
#
_symmetry.space_group_name_H-M   'P 1'
#
loop_
_entity.id
_entity.type
_entity.pdbx_description
1 polymer ?
#
loop_
_entity_poly.entity_id
_entity_poly.type
_entity_poly.pdbx_seq_one_letter_code
_entity_poly.pdbx_strand_id
1 'polypeptide(L)'
;MEECLRTAEEYCRKGLELLSNGDYHDAAEKIWASVKTATMALTRRYLGRVAPPKGVYWRDFVASAFIKAGLPRERAEEEAGYFIDVRDRLHGGCFYGVFYEEREHRPLMERARDYLSLVKKLVKTGVE
;
A
#
# COMPACT_ATOMS: atom_id res chain seq x y z
N MET A 1 9.18 10.99 -7.40
CA MET A 1 7.94 10.92 -6.58
C MET A 1 6.71 10.76 -7.47
N GLU A 2 6.52 11.64 -8.47
CA GLU A 2 5.39 11.51 -9.41
C GLU A 2 5.42 10.22 -10.22
N GLU A 3 6.60 9.78 -10.65
CA GLU A 3 6.78 8.50 -11.34
C GLU A 3 6.38 7.30 -10.47
N CYS A 4 6.70 7.32 -9.16
CA CYS A 4 6.27 6.27 -8.24
C CYS A 4 4.74 6.23 -8.13
N LEU A 5 4.08 7.38 -8.02
CA LEU A 5 2.62 7.43 -7.93
C LEU A 5 1.95 6.94 -9.22
N ARG A 6 2.46 7.34 -10.40
CA ARG A 6 1.97 6.83 -11.70
C ARG A 6 2.13 5.32 -11.83
N THR A 7 3.29 4.79 -11.45
CA THR A 7 3.55 3.35 -11.47
C THR A 7 2.63 2.61 -10.49
N ALA A 8 2.40 3.16 -9.30
CA ALA A 8 1.47 2.59 -8.34
C ALA A 8 0.03 2.56 -8.88
N GLU A 9 -0.43 3.64 -9.53
CA GLU A 9 -1.75 3.69 -10.18
C GLU A 9 -1.89 2.63 -11.27
N GLU A 10 -0.87 2.47 -12.12
CA GLU A 10 -0.89 1.47 -13.19
C GLU A 10 -0.92 0.04 -12.64
N TYR A 11 -0.18 -0.24 -11.56
CA TYR A 11 -0.27 -1.54 -10.88
C TYR A 11 -1.65 -1.78 -10.27
N CYS A 12 -2.27 -0.77 -9.66
CA CYS A 12 -3.62 -0.90 -9.11
C CYS A 12 -4.63 -1.19 -10.21
N ARG A 13 -4.58 -0.45 -11.32
CA ARG A 13 -5.45 -0.65 -12.48
C ARG A 13 -5.35 -2.10 -12.98
N LYS A 14 -4.14 -2.59 -13.22
CA LYS A 14 -3.88 -3.96 -13.66
C LYS A 14 -4.33 -4.99 -12.64
N GLY A 15 -4.07 -4.77 -11.35
CA GLY A 15 -4.47 -5.70 -10.30
C GLY A 15 -5.99 -5.88 -10.22
N LEU A 16 -6.74 -4.79 -10.40
CA LEU A 16 -8.21 -4.85 -10.38
C LEU A 16 -8.81 -5.42 -11.67
N GLU A 17 -8.13 -5.23 -12.80
CA GLU A 17 -8.47 -5.91 -14.06
C GLU A 17 -8.32 -7.43 -13.92
N LEU A 18 -7.17 -7.89 -13.40
CA LEU A 18 -6.91 -9.31 -13.11
C LEU A 18 -7.94 -9.88 -12.12
N LEU A 19 -8.24 -9.15 -11.04
CA LEU A 19 -9.27 -9.54 -10.07
C LEU A 19 -10.64 -9.75 -10.73
N SER A 20 -10.99 -8.90 -11.68
CA SER A 20 -12.27 -8.98 -12.40
C SER A 20 -12.33 -10.19 -13.35
N ASN A 21 -11.18 -10.63 -13.85
CA ASN A 21 -11.05 -11.80 -14.73
C ASN A 21 -10.90 -13.13 -13.97
N GLY A 22 -10.78 -13.09 -12.64
CA GLY A 22 -10.57 -14.28 -11.80
C GLY A 22 -9.11 -14.66 -11.60
N ASP A 23 -8.16 -13.84 -12.06
CA ASP A 23 -6.71 -14.07 -11.93
C ASP A 23 -6.20 -13.61 -10.55
N TYR A 24 -6.72 -14.23 -9.48
CA TYR A 24 -6.59 -13.72 -8.11
C TYR A 24 -5.15 -13.61 -7.59
N HIS A 25 -4.29 -14.56 -7.92
CA HIS A 25 -2.91 -14.58 -7.45
C HIS A 25 -2.09 -13.45 -8.08
N ASP A 26 -2.22 -13.28 -9.40
CA ASP A 26 -1.56 -12.17 -10.10
C ASP A 26 -2.17 -10.82 -9.69
N ALA A 27 -3.49 -10.78 -9.46
CA ALA A 27 -4.14 -9.60 -8.88
C ALA A 27 -3.52 -9.22 -7.53
N ALA A 28 -3.34 -10.19 -6.63
CA ALA A 28 -2.72 -9.97 -5.32
C ALA A 28 -1.32 -9.36 -5.43
N GLU A 29 -0.48 -9.88 -6.34
CA GLU A 29 0.86 -9.37 -6.56
C GLU A 29 0.85 -7.94 -7.13
N LYS A 30 -0.04 -7.65 -8.09
CA LYS A 30 -0.15 -6.28 -8.64
C LYS A 30 -0.66 -5.28 -7.61
N ILE A 31 -1.63 -5.67 -6.77
CA ILE A 31 -2.11 -4.80 -5.68
C ILE A 31 -0.99 -4.54 -4.67
N TRP A 32 -0.25 -5.58 -4.28
CA TRP A 32 0.90 -5.38 -3.39
C TRP A 32 1.94 -4.44 -4.01
N ALA A 33 2.33 -4.67 -5.26
CA ALA A 33 3.28 -3.81 -5.96
C ALA A 33 2.82 -2.35 -6.01
N SER A 34 1.51 -2.12 -6.17
CA SER A 34 0.89 -0.80 -6.10
C SER A 34 1.04 -0.16 -4.72
N VAL A 35 0.53 -0.82 -3.68
CA VAL A 35 0.54 -0.31 -2.29
C VAL A 35 1.97 -0.08 -1.80
N LYS A 36 2.90 -0.99 -2.12
CA LYS A 36 4.32 -0.85 -1.80
C LYS A 36 4.93 0.37 -2.47
N THR A 37 4.74 0.53 -3.78
CA THR A 37 5.29 1.67 -4.54
C THR A 37 4.77 3.02 -4.03
N ALA A 38 3.47 3.09 -3.74
CA ALA A 38 2.87 4.30 -3.15
C ALA A 38 3.44 4.60 -1.76
N THR A 39 3.57 3.58 -0.91
CA THR A 39 4.13 3.71 0.44
C THR A 39 5.59 4.17 0.39
N MET A 40 6.38 3.66 -0.56
CA MET A 40 7.76 4.13 -0.79
C MET A 40 7.82 5.61 -1.15
N ALA A 41 6.86 6.11 -1.95
CA ALA A 41 6.78 7.53 -2.27
C ALA A 41 6.48 8.38 -1.02
N LEU A 42 5.54 7.93 -0.19
CA LEU A 42 5.18 8.57 1.08
C LEU A 42 6.38 8.62 2.05
N THR A 43 7.00 7.47 2.32
CA THR A 43 8.10 7.39 3.29
C THR A 43 9.35 8.11 2.78
N ARG A 44 9.62 8.06 1.47
CA ARG A 44 10.73 8.84 0.88
C ARG A 44 10.51 10.33 1.08
N ARG A 45 9.29 10.84 0.89
CA ARG A 45 8.95 12.26 1.10
C ARG A 45 9.11 12.69 2.56
N TYR A 46 8.48 11.96 3.49
CA TYR A 46 8.34 12.42 4.87
C TYR A 46 9.41 11.91 5.84
N LEU A 47 10.09 10.81 5.49
CA LEU A 47 11.13 10.18 6.32
C LEU A 47 12.51 10.13 5.64
N GLY A 48 12.62 10.59 4.38
CA GLY A 48 13.87 10.59 3.62
C GLY A 48 14.34 9.20 3.18
N ARG A 49 13.58 8.13 3.42
CA ARG A 49 13.98 6.74 3.13
C ARG A 49 12.79 5.86 2.76
N VAL A 50 13.05 4.75 2.10
CA VAL A 50 12.01 3.82 1.59
C VAL A 50 11.81 2.57 2.45
N ALA A 51 12.67 2.37 3.45
CA ALA A 51 12.64 1.21 4.32
C ALA A 51 12.98 1.63 5.76
N PRO A 52 12.45 0.90 6.76
CA PRO A 52 12.76 1.16 8.16
C PRO A 52 14.25 0.95 8.44
N PRO A 53 14.85 1.74 9.35
CA PRO A 53 16.17 1.43 9.89
C PRO A 53 16.14 0.13 10.72
N LYS A 54 17.33 -0.44 10.97
CA LYS A 54 17.47 -1.64 11.82
C LYS A 54 16.78 -1.41 13.17
N GLY A 55 15.97 -2.39 13.60
CA GLY A 55 15.24 -2.35 14.87
C GLY A 55 13.91 -1.61 14.84
N VAL A 56 13.50 -1.03 13.70
CA VAL A 56 12.18 -0.40 13.53
C VAL A 56 11.27 -1.32 12.73
N TYR A 57 10.05 -1.54 13.20
CA TYR A 57 9.06 -2.35 12.51
C TYR A 57 8.42 -1.58 11.35
N TRP A 58 8.03 -2.31 10.30
CA TRP A 58 7.37 -1.71 9.14
C TRP A 58 6.10 -0.94 9.48
N ARG A 59 5.29 -1.46 10.42
CA ARG A 59 4.04 -0.80 10.85
C ARG A 59 4.33 0.59 11.43
N ASP A 60 5.25 0.68 12.38
CA ASP A 60 5.61 1.95 13.03
C ASP A 60 6.24 2.93 12.05
N PHE A 61 7.08 2.42 11.15
CA PHE A 61 7.72 3.22 10.11
C PHE A 61 6.71 3.84 9.15
N VAL A 62 5.75 3.05 8.65
CA VAL A 62 4.70 3.55 7.75
C VAL A 62 3.75 4.51 8.48
N ALA A 63 3.34 4.17 9.70
CA ALA A 63 2.50 5.07 10.52
C ALA A 63 3.19 6.42 10.76
N SER A 64 4.50 6.41 11.05
CA SER A 64 5.29 7.63 11.23
C SER A 64 5.30 8.51 9.97
N ALA A 65 5.33 7.91 8.78
CA ALA A 65 5.26 8.67 7.53
C ALA A 65 3.89 9.35 7.35
N PHE A 66 2.80 8.64 7.65
CA PHE A 66 1.45 9.21 7.62
C PHE A 66 1.24 10.32 8.65
N ILE A 67 1.73 10.13 9.88
CA ILE A 67 1.66 11.17 10.94
C ILE A 67 2.41 12.43 10.49
N LYS A 68 3.63 12.28 9.96
CA LYS A 68 4.39 13.43 9.42
C LYS A 68 3.74 14.08 8.21
N ALA A 69 2.92 13.34 7.48
CA ALA A 69 2.11 13.86 6.38
C ALA A 69 0.85 14.61 6.85
N GLY A 70 0.61 14.68 8.17
CA GLY A 70 -0.51 15.41 8.77
C GLY A 70 -1.73 14.56 9.10
N LEU A 71 -1.65 13.22 9.04
CA LEU A 71 -2.75 12.37 9.51
C LEU A 71 -2.81 12.32 11.05
N PRO A 72 -4.02 12.29 11.64
CA PRO A 72 -4.19 11.89 13.03
C PRO A 72 -3.59 10.50 13.28
N ARG A 73 -3.02 10.30 14.48
CA ARG A 73 -2.35 9.06 14.88
C ARG A 73 -3.19 7.81 14.61
N GLU A 74 -4.43 7.80 15.08
CA GLU A 74 -5.35 6.66 14.93
C GLU A 74 -5.51 6.27 13.45
N ARG A 75 -5.74 7.26 12.59
CA ARG A 75 -5.87 7.01 11.15
C ARG A 75 -4.55 6.55 10.53
N ALA A 76 -3.42 7.11 10.94
CA ALA A 76 -2.11 6.70 10.45
C ALA A 76 -1.79 5.23 10.83
N GLU A 77 -2.16 4.81 12.03
CA GLU A 77 -2.00 3.44 12.51
C GLU A 77 -2.91 2.46 11.75
N GLU A 78 -4.14 2.87 11.43
CA GLU A 78 -5.07 2.10 10.58
C GLU A 78 -4.51 1.87 9.17
N GLU A 79 -4.01 2.92 8.51
CA GLU A 79 -3.45 2.81 7.15
C GLU A 79 -2.13 2.02 7.15
N ALA A 80 -1.31 2.15 8.20
CA ALA A 80 -0.14 1.30 8.37
C ALA A 80 -0.53 -0.17 8.62
N GLY A 81 -1.61 -0.42 9.36
CA GLY A 81 -2.20 -1.75 9.51
C GLY A 81 -2.59 -2.35 8.17
N TYR A 82 -3.30 -1.59 7.34
CA TYR A 82 -3.66 -2.02 5.99
C TYR A 82 -2.44 -2.36 5.13
N PHE A 83 -1.37 -1.55 5.16
CA PHE A 83 -0.13 -1.87 4.46
C PHE A 83 0.44 -3.24 4.87
N ILE A 84 0.41 -3.56 6.17
CA ILE A 84 0.87 -4.85 6.68
C ILE A 84 -0.05 -5.98 6.23
N ASP A 85 -1.37 -5.79 6.29
CA ASP A 85 -2.34 -6.78 5.85
C ASP A 85 -2.18 -7.10 4.36
N VAL A 86 -1.98 -6.09 3.51
CA VAL A 86 -1.72 -6.30 2.08
C VAL A 86 -0.43 -7.09 1.86
N ARG A 87 0.65 -6.75 2.58
CA ARG A 87 1.92 -7.48 2.48
C ARG A 87 1.75 -8.94 2.88
N ASP A 88 1.16 -9.20 4.05
CA ASP A 88 1.15 -10.54 4.61
C ASP A 88 0.08 -11.41 3.97
N ARG A 89 -1.10 -10.86 3.67
CA ARG A 89 -2.26 -11.62 3.17
C ARG A 89 -2.31 -11.67 1.65
N LEU A 90 -1.99 -10.59 0.94
CA LEU A 90 -1.98 -10.62 -0.52
C LEU A 90 -0.66 -11.19 -1.05
N HIS A 91 0.48 -10.56 -0.74
CA HIS A 91 1.76 -11.02 -1.27
C HIS A 91 2.21 -12.34 -0.63
N GLY A 92 2.10 -12.45 0.70
CA GLY A 92 2.43 -13.69 1.42
C GLY A 92 1.41 -14.80 1.19
N GLY A 93 0.19 -14.63 1.70
CA GLY A 93 -0.84 -15.68 1.72
C GLY A 93 -1.41 -16.02 0.34
N CYS A 94 -1.83 -15.02 -0.42
CA CYS A 94 -2.51 -15.24 -1.69
C CYS A 94 -1.55 -15.54 -2.85
N PHE A 95 -0.54 -14.70 -3.09
CA PHE A 95 0.38 -14.88 -4.21
C PHE A 95 1.36 -16.03 -3.96
N TYR A 96 2.20 -15.96 -2.91
CA TYR A 96 3.16 -17.02 -2.63
C TYR A 96 2.54 -18.27 -2.00
N GLY A 97 1.56 -18.10 -1.11
CA GLY A 97 0.88 -19.21 -0.45
C GLY A 97 -0.14 -19.92 -1.34
N VAL A 98 -0.56 -19.30 -2.45
CA VAL A 98 -1.54 -19.85 -3.40
C VAL A 98 -2.91 -20.11 -2.74
N PHE A 99 -3.25 -19.35 -1.69
CA PHE A 99 -4.54 -19.41 -1.01
C PHE A 99 -5.36 -18.16 -1.31
N TYR A 100 -6.36 -18.28 -2.19
CA TYR A 100 -7.35 -17.22 -2.38
C TYR A 100 -8.64 -17.56 -1.62
N GLU A 101 -9.06 -16.61 -0.80
CA GLU A 101 -10.33 -16.64 -0.08
C GLU A 101 -11.03 -15.31 -0.32
N GLU A 102 -12.14 -15.36 -1.07
CA GLU A 102 -12.90 -14.20 -1.53
C GLU A 102 -13.16 -13.18 -0.42
N ARG A 103 -13.67 -13.63 0.73
CA ARG A 103 -14.05 -12.75 1.87
C ARG A 103 -12.85 -12.08 2.54
N GLU A 104 -11.69 -12.70 2.44
CA GLU A 104 -10.48 -12.30 3.15
C GLU A 104 -9.56 -11.43 2.28
N HIS A 105 -9.55 -11.66 0.97
CA HIS A 105 -8.58 -11.05 0.05
C HIS A 105 -9.19 -9.97 -0.85
N ARG A 106 -10.41 -10.17 -1.38
CA ARG A 106 -11.05 -9.17 -2.26
C ARG A 106 -11.17 -7.80 -1.59
N PRO A 107 -11.63 -7.66 -0.33
CA PRO A 107 -11.75 -6.36 0.30
C PRO A 107 -10.42 -5.60 0.39
N LEU A 108 -9.32 -6.32 0.60
CA LEU A 108 -7.98 -5.73 0.63
C LEU A 108 -7.56 -5.21 -0.74
N MET A 109 -7.88 -5.95 -1.81
CA MET A 109 -7.58 -5.54 -3.19
C MET A 109 -8.36 -4.30 -3.60
N GLU A 110 -9.66 -4.27 -3.31
CA GLU A 110 -10.54 -3.16 -3.67
C GLU A 110 -10.20 -1.87 -2.89
N ARG A 111 -9.88 -1.99 -1.60
CA ARG A 111 -9.45 -0.86 -0.75
C ARG A 111 -8.15 -0.19 -1.24
N ALA A 112 -7.36 -0.83 -2.11
CA ALA A 112 -6.10 -0.26 -2.60
C ALA A 112 -6.29 1.09 -3.29
N ARG A 113 -7.44 1.32 -3.94
CA ARG A 113 -7.79 2.62 -4.56
C ARG A 113 -7.86 3.75 -3.54
N ASP A 114 -8.44 3.48 -2.37
CA ASP A 114 -8.60 4.47 -1.31
C ASP A 114 -7.24 4.81 -0.70
N TYR A 115 -6.43 3.78 -0.42
CA TYR A 115 -5.07 3.94 0.08
C TYR A 115 -4.20 4.77 -0.88
N LEU A 116 -4.25 4.48 -2.18
CA LEU A 116 -3.54 5.24 -3.20
C LEU A 116 -4.00 6.69 -3.28
N SER A 117 -5.31 6.91 -3.23
CA SER A 117 -5.89 8.26 -3.31
C SER A 117 -5.47 9.10 -2.11
N LEU A 118 -5.46 8.52 -0.91
CA LEU A 118 -4.94 9.14 0.30
C LEU A 118 -3.45 9.48 0.16
N VAL A 119 -2.61 8.50 -0.19
CA VAL A 119 -1.16 8.71 -0.33
C VAL A 119 -0.87 9.79 -1.39
N LYS A 120 -1.56 9.75 -2.53
CA LYS A 120 -1.41 10.74 -3.59
C LYS A 120 -1.77 12.15 -3.11
N LYS A 121 -2.87 12.30 -2.36
CA LYS A 121 -3.25 13.58 -1.74
C LYS A 121 -2.11 14.08 -0.87
N LEU A 122 -1.66 13.27 0.08
CA LEU A 122 -0.61 13.64 1.04
C LEU A 122 0.74 13.96 0.40
N VAL A 123 1.13 13.22 -0.62
CA VAL A 123 2.41 13.44 -1.31
C VAL A 123 2.37 14.70 -2.19
N LYS A 124 1.20 15.05 -2.76
CA LYS A 124 1.02 16.24 -3.61
C LYS A 124 0.75 17.52 -2.82
N THR A 125 0.06 17.44 -1.69
CA THR A 125 -0.32 18.62 -0.88
C THR A 125 0.70 18.99 0.18
N GLY A 126 1.86 18.32 0.23
CA GLY A 126 2.78 18.49 1.36
C GLY A 126 3.19 19.94 1.53
N VAL A 127 2.87 20.48 2.71
CA VAL A 127 3.22 21.82 3.17
C VAL A 127 4.76 21.94 3.17
N GLU A 128 5.25 22.99 2.52
CA GLU A 128 6.65 23.44 2.59
C GLU A 128 6.97 24.05 3.96
#